data_AF-A0A924W682-F1
#
_entry.id   AF-A0A924W682-F1
#
_cell.length_a   1.000
_cell.length_b   1.000
_cell.length_c   1.000
_cell.angle_alpha   90.00
_cell.angle_beta   90.00
_cell.angle_gamma   90.00
#
_symmetry.space_group_name_H-M   'P 1'
#
loop_
_entity.id
_entity.type
_entity.pdbx_description
1 polymer ?
#
loop_
_entity_poly.entity_id
_entity_poly.type
_entity_poly.pdbx_seq_one_letter_code
_entity_poly.pdbx_strand_id
1 'polypeptide(L)'
;MFHAKDDVAEVRREVFKLLLDFHVRFYAVVRDKLVIAEKVQAHNVKVPAYRYHPNHLYDRCVPTLFEGRLHQHESYRIVIAKRGSSDRTEAFEKGLLEAKKKFRMKWGIESASPIEVMASDPAKVTCLQATDYFLWAIQRCFERGEHRYLDLVWSKVALIIDRDDTRKTGTGEYYPRKRPIPPGFRDGPQPGKEEAEK
;
A
#
# COMPACT_ATOMS: atom_id res chain seq x y z
N MET A 1 -0.93 -6.83 -22.32
CA MET A 1 -0.64 -5.96 -21.15
C MET A 1 0.04 -6.84 -20.12
N PHE A 2 1.16 -6.40 -19.55
CA PHE A 2 1.78 -7.15 -18.45
C PHE A 2 0.90 -7.04 -17.19
N HIS A 3 0.52 -8.18 -16.64
CA HIS A 3 -0.24 -8.30 -15.40
C HIS A 3 0.27 -9.53 -14.64
N ALA A 4 0.93 -9.31 -13.51
CA ALA A 4 1.73 -10.33 -12.83
C ALA A 4 0.93 -11.58 -12.43
N LYS A 5 -0.37 -11.42 -12.18
CA LYS A 5 -1.28 -12.54 -11.87
C LYS A 5 -1.51 -13.46 -13.07
N ASP A 6 -1.65 -12.89 -14.27
CA ASP A 6 -2.01 -13.61 -15.49
C ASP A 6 -0.76 -14.05 -16.28
N ASP A 7 0.37 -13.39 -16.05
CA ASP A 7 1.63 -13.67 -16.72
C ASP A 7 2.24 -15.01 -16.27
N VAL A 8 2.74 -15.78 -17.26
CA VAL A 8 3.49 -17.02 -17.04
C VAL A 8 4.82 -16.75 -16.32
N ALA A 9 5.45 -17.80 -15.80
CA ALA A 9 6.64 -17.65 -14.95
C ALA A 9 7.83 -17.00 -15.68
N GLU A 10 8.00 -17.31 -16.96
CA GLU A 10 9.02 -16.77 -17.85
C GLU A 10 8.83 -15.27 -18.06
N VAL A 11 7.60 -14.85 -18.34
CA VAL A 11 7.25 -13.42 -18.46
C VAL A 11 7.52 -12.72 -17.14
N ARG A 12 7.11 -13.32 -16.02
CA ARG A 12 7.35 -12.73 -14.71
C ARG A 12 8.84 -12.53 -14.41
N ARG A 13 9.67 -13.52 -14.77
CA ARG A 13 11.11 -13.45 -14.62
C ARG A 13 11.70 -12.29 -15.42
N GLU A 14 11.33 -12.14 -16.69
CA GLU A 14 11.87 -11.07 -17.54
C GLU A 14 11.42 -9.68 -17.05
N VAL A 15 10.18 -9.54 -16.60
CA VAL A 15 9.71 -8.26 -16.03
C VAL A 15 10.44 -7.96 -14.72
N PHE A 16 10.62 -8.93 -13.81
CA PHE A 16 11.40 -8.69 -12.59
C PHE A 16 12.85 -8.32 -12.89
N LYS A 17 13.48 -8.98 -13.86
CA LYS A 17 14.82 -8.61 -14.32
C LYS A 17 14.87 -7.16 -14.80
N LEU A 18 13.92 -6.76 -15.62
CA LEU A 18 13.79 -5.38 -16.08
C LEU A 18 13.64 -4.40 -14.90
N LEU A 19 12.75 -4.70 -13.94
CA LEU A 19 12.55 -3.86 -12.75
C LEU A 19 13.82 -3.71 -11.89
N LEU A 20 14.68 -4.72 -11.87
CA LEU A 20 15.96 -4.68 -11.17
C LEU A 20 16.98 -3.75 -11.83
N ASP A 21 16.90 -3.57 -13.15
CA ASP A 21 17.80 -2.69 -13.90
C ASP A 21 17.40 -1.20 -13.78
N PHE A 22 16.12 -0.89 -13.53
CA PHE A 22 15.64 0.49 -13.40
C PHE A 22 15.88 1.10 -12.02
N HIS A 23 16.07 2.43 -11.98
CA HIS A 23 16.13 3.21 -10.74
C HIS A 23 14.71 3.50 -10.22
N VAL A 24 14.11 2.50 -9.58
CA VAL A 24 12.79 2.60 -8.96
C VAL A 24 12.87 2.46 -7.44
N ARG A 25 11.98 3.18 -6.74
CA ARG A 25 11.75 3.04 -5.30
C ARG A 25 10.30 2.65 -5.08
N PHE A 26 10.09 1.49 -4.49
CA PHE A 26 8.78 0.96 -4.22
C PHE A 26 8.36 1.22 -2.76
N TYR A 27 7.11 1.64 -2.60
CA TYR A 27 6.48 1.90 -1.30
C TYR A 27 5.11 1.22 -1.28
N ALA A 28 4.74 0.62 -0.15
CA ALA A 28 3.41 0.04 0.02
C ALA A 28 2.83 0.26 1.41
N VAL A 29 1.51 0.35 1.45
CA VAL A 29 0.70 0.26 2.67
C VAL A 29 -0.19 -0.96 2.51
N VAL A 30 -0.05 -1.92 3.41
CA VAL A 30 -0.79 -3.18 3.42
C VAL A 30 -1.88 -3.12 4.47
N ARG A 31 -3.06 -3.63 4.11
CA ARG A 31 -4.23 -3.81 4.97
C ARG A 31 -4.71 -5.24 4.83
N ASP A 32 -5.12 -5.83 5.95
CA ASP A 32 -5.65 -7.18 5.98
C ASP A 32 -7.18 -7.14 5.95
N LYS A 33 -7.79 -7.73 4.92
CA LYS A 33 -9.25 -7.71 4.75
C LYS A 33 -10.00 -8.43 5.88
N LEU A 34 -9.41 -9.47 6.48
CA LEU A 34 -10.02 -10.18 7.61
C LEU A 34 -10.05 -9.27 8.84
N VAL A 35 -8.93 -8.59 9.12
CA VAL A 35 -8.85 -7.62 10.22
C VAL A 35 -9.80 -6.43 9.99
N ILE A 36 -9.98 -5.98 8.74
CA ILE A 36 -10.99 -4.96 8.41
C ILE A 36 -12.40 -5.48 8.69
N ALA A 37 -12.72 -6.70 8.24
CA ALA A 37 -14.03 -7.29 8.42
C ALA A 37 -14.38 -7.43 9.90
N GLU A 38 -13.46 -7.95 10.73
CA GLU A 38 -13.60 -8.04 12.19
C GLU A 38 -13.89 -6.66 12.82
N LYS A 39 -13.10 -5.64 12.45
CA LYS A 39 -13.29 -4.26 12.94
C LYS A 39 -14.65 -3.68 12.54
N VAL A 40 -15.12 -3.95 11.33
CA VAL A 40 -16.43 -3.50 10.85
C VAL A 40 -17.56 -4.22 11.58
N GLN A 41 -17.44 -5.53 11.78
CA GLN A 41 -18.42 -6.33 12.52
C GLN A 41 -18.53 -5.84 13.98
N ALA A 42 -17.41 -5.66 14.67
CA ALA A 42 -17.38 -5.12 16.03
C ALA A 42 -17.99 -3.71 16.12
N HIS A 43 -17.80 -2.87 15.10
CA HIS A 43 -18.41 -1.55 15.04
C HIS A 43 -19.93 -1.62 14.79
N ASN A 44 -20.39 -2.52 13.93
CA ASN A 44 -21.80 -2.73 13.65
C ASN A 44 -22.60 -3.19 14.87
N VAL A 45 -21.99 -3.94 15.79
CA VAL A 45 -22.62 -4.29 17.08
C VAL A 45 -22.96 -3.03 17.89
N LYS A 46 -22.09 -2.01 17.86
CA LYS A 46 -22.29 -0.75 18.58
C LYS A 46 -23.14 0.25 17.80
N VAL A 47 -23.05 0.23 16.48
CA VAL A 47 -23.76 1.14 15.57
C VAL A 47 -24.40 0.34 14.43
N PRO A 48 -25.60 -0.26 14.65
CA PRO A 48 -26.25 -1.12 13.66
C PRO A 48 -26.60 -0.43 12.34
N ALA A 49 -26.70 0.91 12.34
CA ALA A 49 -26.94 1.71 11.14
C ALA A 49 -25.70 1.91 10.28
N TYR A 50 -24.49 1.63 10.79
CA TYR A 50 -23.26 1.82 10.02
C TYR A 50 -23.22 0.91 8.80
N ARG A 51 -22.79 1.46 7.66
CA ARG A 51 -22.54 0.71 6.43
C ARG A 51 -21.11 0.95 5.99
N TYR A 52 -20.35 -0.13 5.87
CA TYR A 52 -18.96 -0.05 5.43
C TYR A 52 -18.89 0.39 3.98
N HIS A 53 -18.10 1.43 3.73
CA HIS A 53 -17.82 1.91 2.39
C HIS A 53 -16.37 1.54 2.01
N PRO A 54 -16.13 0.70 0.99
CA PRO A 54 -14.78 0.25 0.62
C PRO A 54 -13.79 1.39 0.32
N ASN A 55 -14.28 2.55 -0.12
CA ASN A 55 -13.40 3.70 -0.38
C ASN A 55 -12.71 4.23 0.89
N HIS A 56 -13.32 4.09 2.06
CA HIS A 56 -12.71 4.52 3.33
C HIS A 56 -11.37 3.84 3.60
N LEU A 57 -11.16 2.62 3.08
CA LEU A 57 -9.88 1.93 3.21
C LEU A 57 -8.78 2.68 2.45
N TYR A 58 -9.08 3.12 1.23
CA TYR A 58 -8.13 3.87 0.41
C TYR A 58 -7.86 5.24 0.99
N ASP A 59 -8.90 5.94 1.45
CA ASP A 59 -8.77 7.27 2.06
C ASP A 59 -7.85 7.25 3.29
N ARG A 60 -7.77 6.12 3.99
CA ARG A 60 -6.83 5.92 5.11
C ARG A 60 -5.42 5.53 4.65
N CYS A 61 -5.27 4.84 3.53
CA CYS A 61 -3.97 4.35 3.07
C CYS A 61 -3.18 5.41 2.28
N VAL A 62 -3.86 6.22 1.47
CA VAL A 62 -3.23 7.21 0.59
C VAL A 62 -2.39 8.22 1.39
N PRO A 63 -2.89 8.84 2.47
CA PRO A 63 -2.09 9.78 3.25
C PRO A 63 -0.83 9.12 3.83
N THR A 64 -0.93 7.88 4.33
CA THR A 64 0.22 7.12 4.85
C THR A 64 1.25 6.79 3.77
N LEU A 65 0.79 6.45 2.56
CA LEU A 65 1.65 6.15 1.42
C LEU A 65 2.49 7.37 0.98
N PHE A 66 1.97 8.58 1.14
CA PHE A 66 2.63 9.83 0.73
C PHE A 66 3.22 10.65 1.89
N GLU A 67 3.00 10.23 3.14
CA GLU A 67 3.50 10.91 4.33
C GLU A 67 5.01 11.16 4.23
N GLY A 68 5.44 12.43 4.35
CA GLY A 68 6.85 12.80 4.31
C GLY A 68 7.53 12.62 2.95
N ARG A 69 6.79 12.48 1.85
CA ARG A 69 7.37 12.26 0.50
C ARG A 69 7.09 13.37 -0.50
N LEU A 70 6.01 14.14 -0.30
CA LEU A 70 5.56 15.17 -1.25
C LEU A 70 6.32 16.52 -1.17
N HIS A 71 7.47 16.57 -0.52
CA HIS A 71 8.31 17.78 -0.39
C HIS A 71 9.77 17.59 -0.85
N GLN A 72 10.12 16.38 -1.32
CA GLN A 72 11.49 15.99 -1.68
C GLN A 72 11.91 16.42 -3.09
N HIS A 73 10.97 16.79 -3.94
CA HIS A 73 11.15 17.12 -5.36
C HIS A 73 10.34 18.36 -5.76
N GLU A 74 10.76 18.99 -6.85
CA GLU A 74 10.15 20.21 -7.39
C GLU A 74 8.72 20.01 -7.86
N SER A 75 8.38 18.83 -8.41
CA SER A 75 7.05 18.50 -8.89
C SER A 75 6.76 17.00 -8.77
N TYR A 76 5.46 16.65 -8.78
CA TYR A 76 5.00 15.27 -8.75
C TYR A 76 3.93 15.03 -9.80
N ARG A 77 4.09 13.92 -10.53
CA ARG A 77 3.04 13.35 -11.36
C ARG A 77 2.61 12.01 -10.77
N ILE A 78 1.38 11.94 -10.32
CA ILE A 78 0.80 10.77 -9.65
C ILE A 78 -0.24 10.16 -10.58
N VAL A 79 0.04 8.94 -11.01
CA VAL A 79 -0.86 8.19 -11.89
C VAL A 79 -1.53 7.07 -11.09
N ILE A 80 -2.84 6.99 -11.21
CA ILE A 80 -3.68 6.07 -10.44
C ILE A 80 -4.38 5.13 -11.39
N ALA A 81 -4.34 3.83 -11.09
CA ALA A 81 -5.08 2.83 -11.87
C ALA A 81 -6.60 3.06 -11.74
N LYS A 82 -7.30 3.18 -12.87
CA LYS A 82 -8.77 3.20 -12.92
C LYS A 82 -9.33 1.85 -12.44
N ARG A 83 -10.41 1.89 -11.64
CA ARG A 83 -11.12 0.70 -11.18
C ARG A 83 -12.60 0.81 -11.53
N GLY A 84 -13.02 0.09 -12.57
CA GLY A 84 -14.38 0.21 -13.12
C GLY A 84 -14.62 1.57 -13.78
N SER A 85 -15.86 2.04 -13.77
CA SER A 85 -16.29 3.29 -14.42
C SER A 85 -16.12 4.55 -13.55
N SER A 86 -15.75 4.41 -12.27
CA SER A 86 -15.70 5.54 -11.35
C SER A 86 -14.36 6.27 -11.43
N ASP A 87 -14.43 7.56 -11.78
CA ASP A 87 -13.30 8.48 -11.64
C ASP A 87 -13.17 8.88 -10.17
N ARG A 88 -12.07 8.45 -9.55
CA ARG A 88 -11.78 8.69 -8.13
C ARG A 88 -10.74 9.78 -7.90
N THR A 89 -10.36 10.49 -8.95
CA THR A 89 -9.26 11.47 -8.92
C THR A 89 -9.45 12.49 -7.79
N GLU A 90 -10.66 13.02 -7.60
CA GLU A 90 -10.98 13.99 -6.54
C GLU A 90 -10.72 13.45 -5.11
N ALA A 91 -11.16 12.23 -4.80
CA ALA A 91 -10.93 11.63 -3.48
C ALA A 91 -9.43 11.42 -3.20
N PHE A 92 -8.66 11.07 -4.23
CA PHE A 92 -7.21 10.94 -4.12
C PHE A 92 -6.51 12.29 -3.96
N GLU A 93 -6.92 13.30 -4.71
CA GLU A 93 -6.43 14.68 -4.57
C GLU A 93 -6.66 15.20 -3.15
N LYS A 94 -7.85 14.95 -2.58
CA LYS A 94 -8.14 15.27 -1.19
C LYS A 94 -7.19 14.56 -0.22
N GLY A 95 -6.95 13.27 -0.40
CA GLY A 95 -6.01 12.50 0.42
C GLY A 95 -4.57 13.02 0.35
N LEU A 96 -4.13 13.47 -0.83
CA LEU A 96 -2.81 14.09 -1.03
C LEU A 96 -2.72 15.45 -0.34
N LEU A 97 -3.77 16.27 -0.43
CA LEU A 97 -3.85 17.54 0.28
C LEU A 97 -3.81 17.35 1.79
N GLU A 98 -4.50 16.34 2.33
CA GLU A 98 -4.44 15.98 3.75
C GLU A 98 -3.03 15.53 4.16
N ALA A 99 -2.34 14.75 3.33
CA ALA A 99 -0.95 14.36 3.58
C ALA A 99 -0.01 15.58 3.66
N LYS A 100 -0.16 16.55 2.74
CA LYS A 100 0.59 17.82 2.78
C LYS A 100 0.29 18.62 4.04
N LYS A 101 -0.99 18.75 4.41
CA LYS A 101 -1.42 19.47 5.63
C LYS A 101 -0.80 18.85 6.89
N LYS A 102 -0.87 17.53 7.04
CA LYS A 102 -0.27 16.80 8.17
C LYS A 102 1.25 17.00 8.24
N PHE A 103 1.92 16.96 7.09
CA PHE A 103 3.36 17.20 7.02
C PHE A 103 3.72 18.63 7.44
N ARG A 104 3.02 19.64 6.93
CA ARG A 104 3.22 21.05 7.31
C ARG A 104 3.02 21.26 8.80
N MET A 105 1.94 20.72 9.38
CA MET A 105 1.68 20.84 10.82
C MET A 105 2.77 20.17 11.67
N LYS A 106 3.31 19.04 11.23
CA LYS A 106 4.31 18.28 11.99
C LYS A 106 5.72 18.87 11.91
N TRP A 107 6.10 19.44 10.76
CA TRP A 107 7.49 19.83 10.49
C TRP A 107 7.69 21.32 10.21
N GLY A 108 6.61 22.11 10.06
CA GLY A 108 6.69 23.53 9.72
C GLY A 108 7.16 23.82 8.28
N ILE A 109 7.38 22.78 7.46
CA ILE A 109 7.86 22.91 6.08
C ILE A 109 6.67 23.03 5.14
N GLU A 110 6.66 24.11 4.35
CA GLU A 110 5.69 24.33 3.29
C GLU A 110 6.31 23.95 1.93
N SER A 111 5.75 22.93 1.29
CA SER A 111 6.13 22.55 -0.08
C SER A 111 5.12 23.13 -1.06
N ALA A 112 5.59 24.06 -1.90
CA ALA A 112 4.85 24.61 -3.03
C ALA A 112 4.88 23.69 -4.28
N SER A 113 5.51 22.52 -4.19
CA SER A 113 5.68 21.61 -5.32
C SER A 113 4.32 21.26 -5.94
N PRO A 114 4.10 21.52 -7.25
CA PRO A 114 2.88 21.12 -7.94
C PRO A 114 2.73 19.60 -7.94
N ILE A 115 1.48 19.16 -7.77
CA ILE A 115 1.10 17.74 -7.84
C ILE A 115 0.02 17.63 -8.91
N GLU A 116 0.34 16.91 -9.98
CA GLU A 116 -0.61 16.51 -11.00
C GLU A 116 -1.10 15.10 -10.69
N VAL A 117 -2.43 14.91 -10.56
CA VAL A 117 -3.05 13.61 -10.33
C VAL A 117 -3.85 13.23 -11.56
N MET A 118 -3.67 12.00 -12.05
CA MET A 118 -4.44 11.49 -13.18
C MET A 118 -4.81 10.03 -12.99
N ALA A 119 -6.04 9.69 -13.38
CA ALA A 119 -6.49 8.31 -13.49
C ALA A 119 -6.21 7.76 -14.89
N SER A 120 -5.59 6.58 -14.98
CA SER A 120 -5.31 5.92 -16.25
C SER A 120 -5.53 4.41 -16.19
N ASP A 121 -5.65 3.80 -17.36
CA ASP A 121 -5.67 2.36 -17.50
C ASP A 121 -4.25 1.80 -17.28
N PRO A 122 -4.06 0.75 -16.46
CA PRO A 122 -2.77 0.07 -16.31
C PRO A 122 -2.10 -0.29 -17.65
N ALA A 123 -2.86 -0.64 -18.68
CA ALA A 123 -2.34 -0.97 -20.01
C ALA A 123 -1.58 0.21 -20.66
N LYS A 124 -1.95 1.45 -20.31
CA LYS A 124 -1.43 2.67 -20.92
C LYS A 124 -0.23 3.26 -20.17
N VAL A 125 0.08 2.77 -18.98
CA VAL A 125 1.08 3.39 -18.08
C VAL A 125 2.00 2.34 -17.50
N THR A 126 3.25 2.34 -17.95
CA THR A 126 4.28 1.38 -17.52
C THR A 126 4.51 1.37 -16.02
N CYS A 127 4.45 2.52 -15.34
CA CYS A 127 4.60 2.59 -13.88
C CYS A 127 3.49 1.84 -13.13
N LEU A 128 2.27 1.78 -13.69
CA LEU A 128 1.18 1.00 -13.10
C LEU A 128 1.43 -0.51 -13.26
N GLN A 129 1.96 -0.93 -14.41
CA GLN A 129 2.36 -2.33 -14.65
C GLN A 129 3.52 -2.73 -13.74
N ALA A 130 4.54 -1.88 -13.60
CA ALA A 130 5.64 -2.10 -12.66
C ALA A 130 5.11 -2.27 -11.22
N THR A 131 4.21 -1.37 -10.80
CA THR A 131 3.60 -1.42 -9.47
C THR A 131 2.82 -2.71 -9.24
N ASP A 132 2.07 -3.19 -10.24
CA ASP A 132 1.33 -4.46 -10.19
C ASP A 132 2.23 -5.65 -9.83
N TYR A 133 3.42 -5.72 -10.41
CA TYR A 133 4.41 -6.76 -10.12
C TYR A 133 4.92 -6.75 -8.68
N PHE A 134 5.19 -5.56 -8.13
CA PHE A 134 5.56 -5.43 -6.72
C PHE A 134 4.39 -5.80 -5.80
N LEU A 135 3.18 -5.35 -6.13
CA LEU A 135 1.97 -5.67 -5.35
C LEU A 135 1.68 -7.17 -5.37
N TRP A 136 1.87 -7.83 -6.51
CA TRP A 136 1.76 -9.28 -6.63
C TRP A 136 2.78 -9.99 -5.75
N ALA A 137 4.06 -9.58 -5.76
CA ALA A 137 5.09 -10.15 -4.90
C ALA A 137 4.73 -10.02 -3.41
N ILE A 138 4.21 -8.86 -3.00
CA ILE A 138 3.70 -8.63 -1.64
C ILE A 138 2.52 -9.55 -1.34
N GLN A 139 1.52 -9.63 -2.22
CA GLN A 139 0.36 -10.48 -2.01
C GLN A 139 0.78 -11.94 -1.79
N ARG A 140 1.72 -12.44 -2.61
CA ARG A 140 2.27 -13.81 -2.48
C ARG A 140 2.97 -14.03 -1.14
N CYS A 141 3.74 -13.04 -0.67
CA CYS A 141 4.41 -13.07 0.62
C CYS A 141 3.40 -13.08 1.78
N PHE A 142 2.40 -12.18 1.76
CA PHE A 142 1.45 -12.01 2.86
C PHE A 142 0.39 -13.11 2.93
N GLU A 143 -0.12 -13.58 1.79
CA GLU A 143 -1.20 -14.57 1.76
C GLU A 143 -0.69 -16.02 1.78
N ARG A 144 0.55 -16.27 1.31
CA ARG A 144 1.06 -17.63 1.10
C ARG A 144 2.45 -17.87 1.67
N GLY A 145 3.06 -16.89 2.35
CA GLY A 145 4.42 -17.02 2.88
C GLY A 145 5.49 -17.18 1.79
N GLU A 146 5.19 -16.85 0.53
CA GLU A 146 6.15 -17.02 -0.56
C GLU A 146 7.05 -15.80 -0.71
N HIS A 147 8.10 -15.75 0.12
CA HIS A 147 9.04 -14.63 0.22
C HIS A 147 9.87 -14.40 -1.05
N ARG A 148 10.23 -15.47 -1.78
CA ARG A 148 11.18 -15.45 -2.92
C ARG A 148 10.96 -14.32 -3.93
N TYR A 149 9.71 -13.98 -4.24
CA TYR A 149 9.39 -12.94 -5.23
C TYR A 149 9.61 -11.54 -4.68
N LEU A 150 9.26 -11.33 -3.41
CA LEU A 150 9.46 -10.06 -2.73
C LEU A 150 10.95 -9.85 -2.39
N ASP A 151 11.63 -10.92 -1.97
CA ASP A 151 13.07 -10.91 -1.71
C ASP A 151 13.87 -10.54 -2.96
N LEU A 152 13.50 -11.09 -4.12
CA LEU A 152 14.12 -10.78 -5.41
C LEU A 152 14.15 -9.27 -5.68
N VAL A 153 13.04 -8.57 -5.41
CA VAL A 153 12.91 -7.13 -5.67
C VAL A 153 13.12 -6.26 -4.44
N TRP A 154 13.52 -6.83 -3.30
CA TRP A 154 13.63 -6.12 -2.03
C TRP A 154 14.61 -4.94 -2.10
N SER A 155 15.65 -5.06 -2.92
CA SER A 155 16.60 -3.97 -3.19
C SER A 155 15.95 -2.69 -3.72
N LYS A 156 14.75 -2.78 -4.31
CA LYS A 156 13.95 -1.64 -4.79
C LYS A 156 12.89 -1.19 -3.79
N VAL A 157 12.60 -1.98 -2.75
CA VAL A 157 11.64 -1.65 -1.70
C VAL A 157 12.25 -0.64 -0.74
N ALA A 158 11.64 0.53 -0.65
CA ALA A 158 12.04 1.56 0.29
C ALA A 158 11.34 1.39 1.65
N LEU A 159 10.03 1.14 1.64
CA LEU A 159 9.23 0.91 2.84
C LEU A 159 7.94 0.15 2.52
N ILE A 160 7.65 -0.89 3.28
CA ILE A 160 6.32 -1.50 3.38
C ILE A 160 5.77 -1.24 4.78
N ILE A 161 4.51 -0.84 4.88
CA ILE A 161 3.83 -0.62 6.16
C ILE A 161 2.67 -1.61 6.26
N ASP A 162 2.78 -2.57 7.17
CA ASP A 162 1.65 -3.43 7.54
C ASP A 162 0.85 -2.74 8.63
N ARG A 163 -0.26 -2.11 8.24
CA ARG A 163 -1.07 -1.30 9.17
C ARG A 163 -1.96 -2.14 10.09
N ASP A 164 -2.10 -3.43 9.85
CA ASP A 164 -2.92 -4.32 10.68
C ASP A 164 -2.10 -5.25 11.56
N ASP A 165 -0.77 -5.28 11.39
CA ASP A 165 0.13 -5.88 12.37
C ASP A 165 0.39 -4.94 13.55
N THR A 166 -0.42 -5.06 14.59
CA THR A 166 -0.36 -4.21 15.79
C THR A 166 0.33 -4.88 16.97
N ARG A 167 0.90 -6.08 16.80
CA ARG A 167 1.42 -6.92 17.90
C ARG A 167 2.57 -6.27 18.68
N LYS A 168 3.36 -5.41 18.04
CA LYS A 168 4.51 -4.74 18.67
C LYS A 168 4.22 -3.32 19.16
N THR A 169 3.62 -2.48 18.32
CA THR A 169 3.58 -1.02 18.52
C THR A 169 2.18 -0.41 18.48
N GLY A 170 1.12 -1.22 18.31
CA GLY A 170 -0.27 -0.76 18.21
C GLY A 170 -0.62 0.07 16.95
N THR A 171 0.38 0.52 16.18
CA THR A 171 0.21 1.47 15.05
C THR A 171 0.52 0.88 13.69
N GLY A 172 0.89 -0.40 13.65
CA GLY A 172 1.34 -1.11 12.46
C GLY A 172 2.84 -1.44 12.53
N GLU A 173 3.27 -2.40 11.72
CA GLU A 173 4.68 -2.78 11.57
C GLU A 173 5.29 -2.16 10.31
N TYR A 174 6.50 -1.64 10.45
CA TYR A 174 7.21 -0.93 9.39
C TYR A 174 8.39 -1.78 8.91
N TYR A 175 8.45 -2.06 7.62
CA TYR A 175 9.52 -2.84 7.00
C TYR A 175 10.34 -1.92 6.07
N PRO A 176 11.29 -1.14 6.62
CA PRO A 176 12.20 -0.34 5.81
C PRO A 176 13.15 -1.24 5.03
N ARG A 177 13.80 -0.72 3.99
CA ARG A 177 14.78 -1.47 3.18
C ARG A 177 15.81 -2.29 3.98
N LYS A 178 16.29 -1.75 5.11
CA LYS A 178 17.28 -2.41 5.99
C LYS A 178 16.73 -3.58 6.81
N ARG A 179 15.40 -3.72 6.88
CA ARG A 179 14.71 -4.76 7.66
C ARG A 179 13.63 -5.42 6.79
N PRO A 180 14.02 -6.46 6.02
CA PRO A 180 13.10 -7.31 5.29
C PRO A 180 11.99 -7.89 6.17
N ILE A 181 10.88 -8.26 5.54
CA ILE A 181 9.81 -9.01 6.20
C ILE A 181 10.35 -10.41 6.53
N PRO A 182 10.48 -10.79 7.82
CA PRO A 182 11.00 -12.09 8.17
C PRO A 182 9.99 -13.20 7.83
N PRO A 183 10.45 -14.45 7.60
CA PRO A 183 9.57 -15.61 7.61
C PRO A 183 8.74 -15.65 8.90
N GLY A 184 7.47 -16.04 8.79
CA GLY A 184 6.59 -16.10 9.95
C GLY A 184 6.30 -14.73 10.59
N PHE A 185 6.45 -13.62 9.85
CA PHE A 185 6.26 -12.27 10.40
C PHE A 185 4.89 -12.08 11.05
N ARG A 186 3.87 -12.87 10.67
CA ARG A 186 2.51 -12.88 11.22
C ARG A 186 2.19 -14.04 12.17
N ASP A 187 3.21 -14.76 12.62
CA ASP A 187 3.04 -15.85 13.58
C ASP A 187 2.90 -15.29 15.00
N GLY A 188 2.01 -15.87 15.79
CA GLY A 188 1.70 -15.46 17.17
C GLY A 188 0.41 -14.65 17.31
N PRO A 189 -0.12 -14.56 18.55
CA PRO A 189 -1.43 -13.98 18.80
C PRO A 189 -1.48 -12.48 18.50
N GLN A 190 -2.56 -12.04 17.85
CA GLN A 190 -2.89 -10.62 17.74
C GLN A 190 -3.52 -10.17 19.07
N PRO A 191 -3.12 -9.01 19.65
CA PRO A 191 -3.78 -8.49 20.85
C PRO A 191 -5.28 -8.30 20.55
N GLY A 192 -6.13 -9.00 21.31
CA GLY A 192 -7.59 -9.01 21.14
C GLY A 192 -8.22 -10.33 20.67
N LYS A 193 -7.44 -11.38 20.34
CA LYS A 193 -7.99 -12.71 19.98
C LYS A 193 -8.24 -13.65 21.18
N GLU A 194 -7.75 -13.33 22.37
CA GLU A 194 -7.92 -14.17 23.58
C GLU A 194 -9.28 -13.99 24.29
N GLU A 195 -10.04 -12.94 24.01
CA GLU A 195 -11.34 -12.69 24.69
C GLU A 195 -12.54 -13.42 24.06
N ALA A 196 -12.34 -14.22 23.00
CA ALA A 196 -13.42 -14.93 22.31
C ALA A 196 -13.53 -16.43 22.66
N GLU A 197 -12.64 -16.97 23.51
CA GLU A 197 -12.60 -18.38 23.88
C GLU A 197 -12.73 -18.64 25.40
N LYS A 198 -13.27 -17.68 26.17
CA LYS A 198 -13.66 -17.90 27.57
C LYS A 198 -15.13 -17.60 27.82
#